data_AF-A0AAP9IXG6-F1
#
_entry.id   AF-A0AAP9IXG6-F1
#
_cell.length_a   1.000
_cell.length_b   1.000
_cell.length_c   1.000
_cell.angle_alpha   90.00
_cell.angle_beta   90.00
_cell.angle_gamma   90.00
#
_symmetry.space_group_name_H-M   'P 1'
#
loop_
_entity.id
_entity.type
_entity.pdbx_description
1 polymer ?
#
loop_
_entity_poly.entity_id
_entity_poly.type
_entity_poly.pdbx_seq_one_letter_code
_entity_poly.pdbx_strand_id
1 'polypeptide(L)'
;MKLFKSVFGAILVVSFLQIGYSCSSDFHRFNDELDEIKVDGATTRGMAGHRMSLVDSVAETDEFVEYMIALNSLYKKSDEYFSKLSKQEIEMLESTAKLNNVEDVDAGIGYSDLYQALKSEMDMVVRTARILHEKTDYLRLNDDELNTLFRVQTLTSRRVIKKSRSSENDRIQKCAAERQERYEQAELEASRAMGECALLKDDWEYMQCMGDAIVARNAKWARADELYEDCIKGK
;
A
#
# COMPACT_ATOMS: atom_id res chain seq x y z
N MET A 1 -49.37 10.51 31.21
CA MET A 1 -48.45 10.49 30.03
C MET A 1 -47.59 11.77 29.95
N LYS A 2 -46.69 12.03 30.91
CA LYS A 2 -45.68 13.12 30.80
C LYS A 2 -44.28 12.73 31.31
N LEU A 3 -44.11 11.54 31.90
CA LEU A 3 -42.84 11.12 32.48
C LEU A 3 -41.93 10.35 31.51
N PHE A 4 -42.46 9.79 30.42
CA PHE A 4 -41.66 9.03 29.44
C PHE A 4 -40.93 9.89 28.39
N LYS A 5 -41.30 11.17 28.22
CA LYS A 5 -40.61 12.07 27.27
C LYS A 5 -39.32 12.69 27.84
N SER A 6 -39.17 12.74 29.16
CA SER A 6 -38.00 13.39 29.78
C SER A 6 -36.77 12.49 29.82
N VAL A 7 -36.95 11.16 29.79
CA VAL A 7 -35.84 10.20 29.88
C VAL A 7 -35.16 10.03 28.51
N PHE A 8 -35.93 10.03 27.41
CA PHE A 8 -35.38 9.92 26.06
C PHE A 8 -34.60 11.17 25.62
N GLY A 9 -34.99 12.36 26.08
CA GLY A 9 -34.24 13.60 25.81
C GLY A 9 -32.91 13.66 26.57
N ALA A 10 -32.85 13.13 27.79
CA ALA A 10 -31.62 13.10 28.58
C ALA A 10 -30.63 12.03 28.08
N ILE A 11 -31.11 10.89 27.58
CA ILE A 11 -30.24 9.82 27.03
C ILE A 11 -29.57 10.27 25.72
N LEU A 12 -30.29 10.98 24.84
CA LEU A 12 -29.72 11.47 23.58
C LEU A 12 -28.60 12.52 23.78
N VAL A 13 -28.69 13.36 24.81
CA VAL A 13 -27.67 14.41 25.06
C VAL A 13 -26.39 13.83 25.67
N VAL A 14 -26.46 12.74 26.44
CA VAL A 14 -25.27 12.07 27.01
C VAL A 14 -24.51 11.29 25.92
N SER A 15 -25.21 10.73 24.92
CA SER A 15 -24.56 9.99 23.82
C SER A 15 -23.74 10.87 22.87
N PHE A 16 -24.09 12.15 22.69
CA PHE A 16 -23.29 13.07 21.86
C PHE A 16 -22.05 13.61 22.58
N LEU A 17 -22.05 13.64 23.92
CA LEU A 17 -20.87 14.07 24.70
C LEU A 17 -19.82 12.97 24.86
N GLN A 18 -20.18 11.70 24.65
CA GLN A 18 -19.21 10.58 24.65
C GLN A 18 -18.56 10.32 23.29
N ILE A 19 -19.05 10.91 22.19
CA ILE A 19 -18.42 10.82 20.86
C ILE A 19 -17.35 11.90 20.68
N GLY A 20 -17.39 12.99 21.47
CA GLY A 20 -16.37 14.05 21.46
C GLY A 20 -15.08 13.76 22.23
N TYR A 21 -14.98 12.60 22.90
CA TYR A 21 -13.84 12.24 23.78
C TYR A 21 -13.30 10.83 23.54
N SER A 22 -13.31 10.37 22.28
CA SER A 22 -12.49 9.23 21.84
C SER A 22 -11.60 9.56 20.63
N CYS A 23 -11.31 10.85 20.43
CA CYS A 23 -10.19 11.32 19.62
C CYS A 23 -9.09 11.85 20.54
N SER A 24 -8.39 10.96 21.26
CA SER A 24 -7.06 11.25 21.83
C SER A 24 -6.57 10.04 22.63
N SER A 25 -6.01 9.04 21.94
CA SER A 25 -4.83 8.27 22.35
C SER A 25 -4.82 6.90 21.67
N ASP A 26 -4.48 6.84 20.37
CA ASP A 26 -3.89 5.61 19.82
C ASP A 26 -2.90 5.90 18.67
N PHE A 27 -2.39 7.14 18.60
CA PHE A 27 -1.32 7.51 17.67
C PHE A 27 0.08 7.06 18.16
N HIS A 28 0.17 6.29 19.24
CA HIS A 28 1.44 5.85 19.82
C HIS A 28 1.72 4.35 19.70
N ARG A 29 0.87 3.58 18.99
CA ARG A 29 1.13 2.16 18.69
C ARG A 29 1.77 1.89 17.33
N PHE A 30 2.11 2.93 16.56
CA PHE A 30 2.83 2.79 15.29
C PHE A 30 4.34 2.98 15.40
N ASN A 31 4.87 3.42 16.56
CA ASN A 31 6.32 3.58 16.73
C ASN A 31 7.05 2.26 16.99
N ASP A 32 6.38 1.24 17.57
CA ASP A 32 7.04 -0.03 17.89
C ASP A 32 7.23 -0.94 16.64
N GLU A 33 6.48 -0.70 15.55
CA GLU A 33 6.72 -1.36 14.25
C GLU A 33 7.69 -0.58 13.34
N LEU A 34 8.02 0.68 13.67
CA LEU A 34 9.02 1.47 12.93
C LEU A 34 10.45 0.97 13.19
N ASP A 35 10.73 0.29 14.30
CA ASP A 35 12.06 -0.26 14.59
C ASP A 35 12.47 -1.38 13.62
N GLU A 36 11.52 -2.00 12.92
CA GLU A 36 11.79 -2.99 11.87
C GLU A 36 11.92 -2.38 10.46
N ILE A 37 11.34 -1.18 10.26
CA ILE A 37 11.63 -0.34 9.08
C ILE A 37 12.83 0.53 9.43
N LYS A 38 14.00 -0.10 9.43
CA LYS A 38 15.27 0.63 9.44
C LYS A 38 15.41 1.35 8.10
N VAL A 39 14.73 2.48 7.96
CA VAL A 39 15.16 3.55 7.07
C VAL A 39 16.54 3.88 7.61
N ASP A 40 17.59 3.51 6.87
CA ASP A 40 18.93 4.04 7.15
C ASP A 40 18.81 5.55 6.98
N GLY A 41 18.48 6.23 8.08
CA GLY A 41 18.33 7.66 8.16
C GLY A 41 19.55 8.26 7.52
N ALA A 42 19.32 9.01 6.45
CA ALA A 42 20.33 9.70 5.68
C ALA A 42 21.28 10.37 6.67
N THR A 43 22.46 9.75 6.81
CA THR A 43 23.50 10.28 7.68
C THR A 43 23.83 11.65 7.14
N THR A 44 23.68 12.68 7.97
CA THR A 44 24.06 14.08 7.68
C THR A 44 25.57 14.16 7.44
N ARG A 45 25.98 13.72 6.25
CA ARG A 45 27.35 13.81 5.78
C ARG A 45 27.46 15.17 5.10
N GLY A 46 27.86 16.15 5.90
CA GLY A 46 27.80 17.57 5.55
C GLY A 46 28.36 17.89 4.17
N MET A 47 27.64 18.68 3.38
CA MET A 47 28.15 19.18 2.11
C MET A 47 27.61 20.57 1.83
N ALA A 48 28.52 21.55 1.91
CA ALA A 48 28.41 22.78 1.15
C ALA A 48 28.22 22.41 -0.34
N GLY A 49 27.15 22.89 -0.97
CA GLY A 49 27.03 22.98 -2.43
C GLY A 49 26.34 21.83 -3.18
N HIS A 50 25.60 20.92 -2.54
CA HIS A 50 24.73 20.01 -3.31
C HIS A 50 23.50 20.77 -3.83
N ARG A 51 23.39 20.92 -5.16
CA ARG A 51 22.08 21.16 -5.77
C ARG A 51 21.24 19.91 -5.50
N MET A 52 20.31 20.00 -4.57
CA MET A 52 19.32 18.94 -4.36
C MET A 52 18.59 18.68 -5.68
N SER A 53 18.45 17.41 -6.06
CA SER A 53 17.58 17.06 -7.17
C SER A 53 16.12 17.29 -6.76
N LEU A 54 15.23 17.40 -7.75
CA LEU A 54 13.80 17.52 -7.47
C LEU A 54 13.29 16.30 -6.69
N VAL A 55 13.80 15.11 -7.04
CA VAL A 55 13.56 13.85 -6.32
C VAL A 55 13.93 13.98 -4.84
N ASP A 56 15.15 14.45 -4.52
CA ASP A 56 15.59 14.59 -3.13
C ASP A 56 14.71 15.61 -2.37
N SER A 57 14.34 16.71 -3.03
CA SER A 57 13.49 17.74 -2.42
C SER A 57 12.09 17.26 -2.08
N VAL A 58 11.53 16.34 -2.86
CA VAL A 58 10.22 15.72 -2.61
C VAL A 58 10.35 14.57 -1.62
N ALA A 59 11.42 13.77 -1.71
CA ALA A 59 11.66 12.62 -0.84
C ALA A 59 11.84 13.00 0.63
N GLU A 60 12.36 14.20 0.90
CA GLU A 60 12.62 14.73 2.24
C GLU A 60 11.41 15.46 2.87
N THR A 61 10.27 15.57 2.18
CA THR A 61 9.10 16.24 2.75
C THR A 61 8.31 15.31 3.69
N ASP A 62 7.74 15.89 4.74
CA ASP A 62 6.83 15.18 5.64
C ASP A 62 5.61 14.65 4.86
N GLU A 63 5.11 15.42 3.88
CA GLU A 63 3.98 14.99 3.05
C GLU A 63 4.28 13.72 2.24
N PHE A 64 5.50 13.56 1.74
CA PHE A 64 5.88 12.35 1.01
C PHE A 64 6.03 11.16 1.96
N VAL A 65 6.61 11.37 3.14
CA VAL A 65 6.70 10.34 4.18
C VAL A 65 5.31 9.87 4.62
N GLU A 66 4.37 10.78 4.86
CA GLU A 66 2.98 10.44 5.20
C GLU A 66 2.29 9.64 4.09
N TYR A 67 2.51 10.02 2.82
CA TYR A 67 2.00 9.27 1.67
C TYR A 67 2.56 7.84 1.61
N MET A 68 3.87 7.68 1.84
CA MET A 68 4.51 6.36 1.86
C MET A 68 4.04 5.49 3.03
N ILE A 69 3.75 6.09 4.20
CA ILE A 69 3.11 5.39 5.32
C ILE A 69 1.70 4.91 4.95
N ALA A 70 0.90 5.72 4.26
CA ALA A 70 -0.43 5.33 3.81
C ALA A 70 -0.36 4.17 2.78
N LEU A 71 0.56 4.25 1.81
CA LEU A 71 0.79 3.16 0.85
C LEU A 71 1.21 1.86 1.53
N ASN A 72 2.13 1.93 2.49
CA ASN A 72 2.53 0.80 3.33
C ASN A 72 1.35 0.13 4.03
N SER A 73 0.52 0.94 4.68
CA SER A 73 -0.65 0.46 5.41
C SER A 73 -1.63 -0.25 4.46
N LEU A 74 -1.91 0.34 3.29
CA LEU A 74 -2.72 -0.28 2.25
C LEU A 74 -2.14 -1.61 1.78
N TYR A 75 -0.83 -1.68 1.56
CA TYR A 75 -0.18 -2.90 1.11
C TYR A 75 -0.22 -4.00 2.15
N LYS A 76 0.13 -3.71 3.41
CA LYS A 76 -0.01 -4.65 4.53
C LYS A 76 -1.44 -5.18 4.64
N LYS A 77 -2.44 -4.28 4.57
CA LYS A 77 -3.85 -4.67 4.63
C LYS A 77 -4.29 -5.53 3.46
N SER A 78 -3.81 -5.21 2.25
CA SER A 78 -4.09 -6.01 1.07
C SER A 78 -3.45 -7.39 1.16
N ASP A 79 -2.20 -7.51 1.64
CA ASP A 79 -1.56 -8.82 1.82
C ASP A 79 -2.31 -9.68 2.85
N GLU A 80 -2.78 -9.08 3.95
CA GLU A 80 -3.66 -9.74 4.91
C GLU A 80 -4.96 -10.24 4.28
N TYR A 81 -5.56 -9.45 3.38
CA TYR A 81 -6.78 -9.83 2.66
C TYR A 81 -6.52 -11.01 1.73
N PHE A 82 -5.54 -10.90 0.82
CA PHE A 82 -5.20 -11.95 -0.15
C PHE A 82 -4.74 -13.25 0.53
N SER A 83 -4.07 -13.17 1.68
CA SER A 83 -3.65 -14.37 2.45
C SER A 83 -4.79 -15.27 2.92
N LYS A 84 -6.03 -14.75 2.97
CA LYS A 84 -7.23 -15.47 3.40
C LYS A 84 -8.02 -16.06 2.23
N LEU A 85 -7.69 -15.68 1.00
CA LEU A 85 -8.40 -16.11 -0.20
C LEU A 85 -7.88 -17.45 -0.68
N SER A 86 -8.78 -18.28 -1.18
CA SER A 86 -8.46 -19.45 -1.99
C SER A 86 -7.99 -19.04 -3.38
N LYS A 87 -7.29 -19.94 -4.07
CA LYS A 87 -6.87 -19.73 -5.47
C LYS A 87 -8.05 -19.39 -6.40
N GLN A 88 -9.20 -20.04 -6.20
CA GLN A 88 -10.40 -19.78 -6.99
C GLN A 88 -10.95 -18.36 -6.75
N GLU A 89 -10.93 -17.88 -5.51
CA GLU A 89 -11.36 -16.51 -5.17
C GLU A 89 -10.42 -15.45 -5.76
N ILE A 90 -9.11 -15.72 -5.78
CA ILE A 90 -8.13 -14.85 -6.44
C ILE A 90 -8.38 -14.81 -7.95
N GLU A 91 -8.59 -15.96 -8.60
CA GLU A 91 -8.90 -16.03 -10.04
C GLU A 91 -10.20 -15.28 -10.38
N MET A 92 -11.21 -15.32 -9.51
CA MET A 92 -12.44 -14.54 -9.66
C MET A 92 -12.16 -13.02 -9.59
N LEU A 93 -11.38 -12.55 -8.62
CA LEU A 93 -10.97 -11.14 -8.53
C LEU A 93 -10.17 -10.69 -9.75
N GLU A 94 -9.21 -11.49 -10.21
CA GLU A 94 -8.42 -11.18 -11.41
C GLU A 94 -9.26 -11.15 -12.71
N SER A 95 -10.32 -11.96 -12.78
CA SER A 95 -11.22 -11.97 -13.93
C SER A 95 -12.16 -10.77 -13.95
N THR A 96 -12.62 -10.32 -12.77
CA THR A 96 -13.50 -9.15 -12.62
C THR A 96 -12.73 -7.84 -12.78
N ALA A 97 -11.45 -7.80 -12.43
CA ALA A 97 -10.54 -6.66 -12.72
C ALA A 97 -10.48 -6.31 -14.21
N LYS A 98 -10.70 -7.30 -15.08
CA LYS A 98 -10.66 -7.13 -16.54
C LYS A 98 -12.02 -6.73 -17.12
N LEU A 99 -13.08 -6.76 -16.33
CA LEU A 99 -14.45 -6.50 -16.74
C LEU A 99 -14.98 -5.31 -15.94
N ASN A 100 -15.00 -4.12 -16.56
CA ASN A 100 -15.53 -2.87 -15.99
C ASN A 100 -17.03 -2.88 -15.63
N ASN A 101 -17.68 -4.05 -15.54
CA ASN A 101 -19.10 -4.21 -15.25
C ASN A 101 -19.26 -5.24 -14.12
N VAL A 102 -19.55 -4.77 -12.91
CA VAL A 102 -20.02 -5.61 -11.81
C VAL A 102 -21.48 -5.30 -11.56
N GLU A 103 -22.32 -5.54 -12.57
CA GLU A 103 -23.72 -5.88 -12.35
C GLU A 103 -23.82 -7.37 -12.70
N ASP A 104 -24.27 -8.19 -11.75
CA ASP A 104 -24.45 -9.64 -11.87
C ASP A 104 -23.19 -10.53 -11.91
N VAL A 105 -22.61 -10.80 -10.74
CA VAL A 105 -22.02 -12.12 -10.48
C VAL A 105 -22.60 -12.68 -9.19
N ASP A 106 -23.58 -13.56 -9.37
CA ASP A 106 -24.25 -14.32 -8.32
C ASP A 106 -23.23 -15.25 -7.63
N ALA A 107 -22.93 -14.97 -6.36
CA ALA A 107 -22.16 -15.78 -5.39
C ALA A 107 -20.64 -16.00 -5.65
N GLY A 108 -19.82 -14.96 -5.52
CA GLY A 108 -18.36 -15.07 -5.35
C GLY A 108 -17.76 -13.86 -4.61
N ILE A 109 -16.52 -14.00 -4.12
CA ILE A 109 -15.74 -12.85 -3.63
C ILE A 109 -15.50 -11.90 -4.81
N GLY A 110 -15.88 -10.64 -4.64
CA GLY A 110 -15.79 -9.62 -5.67
C GLY A 110 -15.11 -8.34 -5.19
N TYR A 111 -15.04 -7.35 -6.08
CA TYR A 111 -14.48 -6.03 -5.75
C TYR A 111 -15.18 -5.36 -4.56
N SER A 112 -16.47 -5.64 -4.33
CA SER A 112 -17.18 -5.16 -3.15
C SER A 112 -16.51 -5.60 -1.83
N ASP A 113 -16.08 -6.86 -1.74
CA ASP A 113 -15.41 -7.37 -0.53
C ASP A 113 -14.01 -6.79 -0.37
N LEU A 114 -13.29 -6.66 -1.49
CA LEU A 114 -11.98 -6.01 -1.53
C LEU A 114 -12.09 -4.55 -1.07
N TYR A 115 -13.07 -3.80 -1.60
CA TYR A 115 -13.31 -2.42 -1.18
C TYR A 115 -13.69 -2.35 0.28
N GLN A 116 -14.61 -3.19 0.75
CA GLN A 116 -14.99 -3.20 2.16
C GLN A 116 -13.79 -3.46 3.08
N ALA A 117 -12.87 -4.32 2.66
CA ALA A 117 -11.66 -4.62 3.43
C ALA A 117 -10.61 -3.50 3.40
N LEU A 118 -10.51 -2.73 2.31
CA LEU A 118 -9.41 -1.80 2.05
C LEU A 118 -9.78 -0.32 2.01
N LYS A 119 -11.08 0.02 2.06
CA LYS A 119 -11.58 1.39 1.86
C LYS A 119 -10.89 2.41 2.75
N SER A 120 -10.72 2.12 4.04
CA SER A 120 -10.10 3.06 4.98
C SER A 120 -8.66 3.42 4.58
N GLU A 121 -7.90 2.44 4.10
CA GLU A 121 -6.53 2.62 3.65
C GLU A 121 -6.48 3.33 2.29
N MET A 122 -7.37 2.96 1.35
CA MET A 122 -7.51 3.67 0.06
C MET A 122 -7.85 5.15 0.28
N ASP A 123 -8.81 5.46 1.16
CA ASP A 123 -9.15 6.84 1.51
C ASP A 123 -7.96 7.58 2.13
N MET A 124 -7.10 6.89 2.90
CA MET A 124 -5.89 7.48 3.47
C MET A 124 -4.85 7.82 2.40
N VAL A 125 -4.64 6.91 1.44
CA VAL A 125 -3.75 7.11 0.29
C VAL A 125 -4.23 8.30 -0.54
N VAL A 126 -5.52 8.41 -0.86
CA VAL A 126 -6.08 9.55 -1.60
C VAL A 126 -5.85 10.87 -0.85
N ARG A 127 -6.13 10.91 0.46
CA ARG A 127 -5.95 12.13 1.27
C ARG A 127 -4.49 12.59 1.31
N THR A 128 -3.57 11.67 1.57
CA THR A 128 -2.13 11.98 1.68
C THR A 128 -1.54 12.34 0.32
N ALA A 129 -1.91 11.64 -0.75
CA ALA A 129 -1.52 11.99 -2.13
C ALA A 129 -1.97 13.42 -2.50
N ARG A 130 -3.19 13.79 -2.14
CA ARG A 130 -3.71 15.13 -2.40
C ARG A 130 -2.89 16.20 -1.67
N ILE A 131 -2.57 15.98 -0.41
CA ILE A 131 -1.74 16.90 0.38
C ILE A 131 -0.34 17.01 -0.23
N LEU A 132 0.27 15.87 -0.61
CA LEU A 132 1.55 15.80 -1.31
C LEU A 132 1.52 16.63 -2.60
N HIS A 133 0.48 16.48 -3.42
CA HIS A 133 0.31 17.24 -4.67
C HIS A 133 0.09 18.74 -4.44
N GLU A 134 -0.66 19.11 -3.40
CA GLU A 134 -0.99 20.52 -3.11
C GLU A 134 0.19 21.28 -2.49
N LYS A 135 1.06 20.60 -1.75
CA LYS A 135 2.11 21.24 -0.92
C LYS A 135 3.53 21.05 -1.42
N THR A 136 3.76 20.19 -2.41
CA THR A 136 5.11 19.88 -2.91
C THR A 136 5.20 20.02 -4.43
N ASP A 137 6.42 19.94 -4.94
CA ASP A 137 6.69 19.89 -6.39
C ASP A 137 6.52 18.47 -6.99
N TYR A 138 5.89 17.52 -6.28
CA TYR A 138 5.74 16.12 -6.72
C TYR A 138 5.22 15.98 -8.16
N LEU A 139 4.23 16.79 -8.56
CA LEU A 139 3.64 16.74 -9.92
C LEU A 139 4.60 17.17 -11.04
N ARG A 140 5.78 17.72 -10.69
CA ARG A 140 6.80 18.12 -11.66
C ARG A 140 7.82 17.01 -11.94
N LEU A 141 7.79 15.93 -11.17
CA LEU A 141 8.64 14.76 -11.40
C LEU A 141 8.21 14.06 -12.69
N ASN A 142 9.18 13.72 -13.53
CA ASN A 142 8.94 12.86 -14.70
C ASN A 142 8.94 11.36 -14.31
N ASP A 143 8.67 10.49 -15.28
CA ASP A 143 8.58 9.04 -15.05
C ASP A 143 9.85 8.41 -14.44
N ASP A 144 11.04 8.84 -14.87
CA ASP A 144 12.31 8.33 -14.36
C ASP A 144 12.61 8.84 -12.95
N GLU A 145 12.21 10.08 -12.67
CA GLU A 145 12.30 10.70 -11.35
C GLU A 145 11.33 10.04 -10.36
N LEU A 146 10.08 9.77 -10.76
CA LEU A 146 9.11 9.02 -9.97
C LEU A 146 9.59 7.59 -9.71
N ASN A 147 10.12 6.91 -10.73
CA ASN A 147 10.73 5.59 -10.55
C ASN A 147 11.86 5.62 -9.52
N THR A 148 12.70 6.66 -9.57
CA THR A 148 13.80 6.83 -8.62
C THR A 148 13.28 7.11 -7.21
N LEU A 149 12.27 7.96 -7.08
CA LEU A 149 11.64 8.32 -5.82
C LEU A 149 11.09 7.09 -5.08
N PHE A 150 10.32 6.25 -5.78
CA PHE A 150 9.73 5.04 -5.20
C PHE A 150 10.73 3.88 -5.02
N ARG A 151 11.73 3.74 -5.90
CA ARG A 151 12.75 2.67 -5.78
C ARG A 151 13.62 2.81 -4.53
N VAL A 152 13.91 4.04 -4.10
CA VAL A 152 14.74 4.29 -2.91
C VAL A 152 13.97 3.96 -1.61
N GLN A 153 12.64 3.98 -1.67
CA GLN A 153 11.76 3.76 -0.51
C GLN A 153 10.95 2.46 -0.61
N THR A 154 11.46 1.41 -1.27
CA THR A 154 10.74 0.13 -1.38
C THR A 154 10.32 -0.41 -0.02
N LEU A 155 9.05 -0.82 0.06
CA LEU A 155 8.32 -1.14 1.28
C LEU A 155 8.54 -2.59 1.73
N THR A 156 8.96 -3.46 0.81
CA THR A 156 9.33 -4.83 1.15
C THR A 156 10.65 -4.89 1.90
N SER A 157 10.63 -5.46 3.11
CA SER A 157 11.84 -5.87 3.81
C SER A 157 12.66 -6.82 2.92
N ARG A 158 13.89 -6.43 2.54
CA ARG A 158 14.84 -7.33 1.88
C ARG A 158 15.01 -8.57 2.73
N ARG A 159 14.50 -9.73 2.28
CA ARG A 159 14.87 -11.02 2.90
C ARG A 159 16.36 -11.24 2.66
N VAL A 160 17.19 -10.93 3.66
CA VAL A 160 18.64 -11.17 3.60
C VAL A 160 18.90 -12.67 3.65
N ILE A 161 19.14 -13.29 2.50
CA ILE A 161 19.55 -14.68 2.42
C ILE A 161 21.07 -14.74 2.68
N LYS A 162 21.47 -15.41 3.77
CA LYS A 162 22.87 -15.59 4.11
C LYS A 162 23.57 -16.42 3.03
N LYS A 163 24.67 -15.89 2.48
CA LYS A 163 25.57 -16.64 1.58
C LYS A 163 26.11 -17.89 2.26
N SER A 164 25.95 -19.06 1.64
CA SER A 164 26.65 -20.30 2.01
C SER A 164 27.28 -20.94 0.76
N ARG A 165 28.43 -21.60 0.94
CA ARG A 165 29.44 -21.97 -0.08
C ARG A 165 29.10 -23.17 -0.99
N SER A 166 27.84 -23.53 -1.22
CA SER A 166 27.48 -24.63 -2.14
C SER A 166 26.81 -24.13 -3.42
N SER A 167 27.09 -24.75 -4.56
CA SER A 167 26.53 -24.38 -5.87
C SER A 167 25.00 -24.54 -5.95
N GLU A 168 24.45 -25.52 -5.23
CA GLU A 168 22.99 -25.68 -5.03
C GLU A 168 22.41 -24.45 -4.30
N ASN A 169 23.14 -23.93 -3.32
CA ASN A 169 22.75 -22.76 -2.55
C ASN A 169 22.96 -21.46 -3.34
N ASP A 170 23.88 -21.42 -4.29
CA ASP A 170 24.05 -20.30 -5.23
C ASP A 170 22.85 -20.22 -6.20
N ARG A 171 22.34 -21.37 -6.69
CA ARG A 171 21.11 -21.40 -7.50
C ARG A 171 19.91 -20.90 -6.70
N ILE A 172 19.70 -21.42 -5.49
CA ILE A 172 18.58 -21.00 -4.63
C ILE A 172 18.67 -19.50 -4.29
N GLN A 173 19.86 -19.00 -3.95
CA GLN A 173 20.07 -17.56 -3.74
C GLN A 173 19.73 -16.74 -4.97
N LYS A 174 20.14 -17.18 -6.17
CA LYS A 174 19.81 -16.50 -7.43
C LYS A 174 18.31 -16.49 -7.68
N CYS A 175 17.63 -17.63 -7.58
CA CYS A 175 16.18 -17.73 -7.74
C CYS A 175 15.45 -16.79 -6.77
N ALA A 176 15.89 -16.73 -5.51
CA ALA A 176 15.27 -15.89 -4.51
C ALA A 176 15.53 -14.38 -4.74
N ALA A 177 16.74 -14.01 -5.21
CA ALA A 177 17.04 -12.64 -5.60
C ALA A 177 16.18 -12.19 -6.78
N GLU A 178 16.03 -13.03 -7.80
CA GLU A 178 15.14 -12.76 -8.94
C GLU A 178 13.66 -12.70 -8.55
N ARG A 179 13.22 -13.47 -7.54
CA ARG A 179 11.87 -13.32 -6.98
C ARG A 179 11.72 -11.95 -6.31
N GLN A 180 12.68 -11.58 -5.47
CA GLN A 180 12.65 -10.32 -4.74
C GLN A 180 12.63 -9.12 -5.71
N GLU A 181 13.43 -9.14 -6.77
CA GLU A 181 13.43 -8.11 -7.81
C GLU A 181 12.05 -7.96 -8.48
N ARG A 182 11.37 -9.08 -8.75
CA ARG A 182 9.99 -9.05 -9.28
C ARG A 182 8.98 -8.49 -8.28
N TYR A 183 9.17 -8.74 -6.98
CA TYR A 183 8.32 -8.15 -5.94
C TYR A 183 8.50 -6.64 -5.87
N GLU A 184 9.76 -6.18 -5.85
CA GLU A 184 10.11 -4.75 -5.86
C GLU A 184 9.56 -4.06 -7.11
N GLN A 185 9.66 -4.70 -8.28
CA GLN A 185 9.07 -4.17 -9.52
C GLN A 185 7.54 -4.10 -9.45
N ALA A 186 6.88 -5.13 -8.94
CA ALA A 186 5.42 -5.15 -8.82
C ALA A 186 4.91 -4.08 -7.85
N GLU A 187 5.59 -3.88 -6.72
CA GLU A 187 5.29 -2.79 -5.78
C GLU A 187 5.52 -1.42 -6.41
N LEU A 188 6.63 -1.22 -7.12
CA LEU A 188 6.92 0.04 -7.81
C LEU A 188 5.81 0.40 -8.79
N GLU A 189 5.42 -0.54 -9.66
CA GLU A 189 4.36 -0.35 -10.64
C GLU A 189 3.00 -0.08 -9.96
N ALA A 190 2.71 -0.78 -8.87
CA ALA A 190 1.50 -0.53 -8.08
C ALA A 190 1.51 0.86 -7.43
N SER A 191 2.63 1.29 -6.83
CA SER A 191 2.73 2.59 -6.15
C SER A 191 2.60 3.75 -7.13
N ARG A 192 3.14 3.59 -8.35
CA ARG A 192 2.90 4.53 -9.44
C ARG A 192 1.42 4.62 -9.80
N ALA A 193 0.78 3.47 -10.03
CA ALA A 193 -0.64 3.41 -10.32
C ALA A 193 -1.47 4.05 -9.19
N MET A 194 -1.12 3.82 -7.92
CA MET A 194 -1.78 4.45 -6.77
C MET A 194 -1.72 5.98 -6.81
N GLY A 195 -0.56 6.55 -7.18
CA GLY A 195 -0.41 7.99 -7.33
C GLY A 195 -1.31 8.57 -8.44
N GLU A 196 -1.43 7.86 -9.56
CA GLU A 196 -2.33 8.23 -10.66
C GLU A 196 -3.80 8.08 -10.27
N CYS A 197 -4.19 6.95 -9.65
CA CYS A 197 -5.54 6.71 -9.16
C CYS A 197 -6.00 7.77 -8.15
N ALA A 198 -5.09 8.26 -7.30
CA ALA A 198 -5.40 9.29 -6.31
C ALA A 198 -5.73 10.67 -6.91
N LEU A 199 -5.50 10.88 -8.21
CA LEU A 199 -5.90 12.09 -8.93
C LEU A 199 -7.37 12.06 -9.37
N LEU A 200 -8.00 10.88 -9.35
CA LEU A 200 -9.41 10.71 -9.68
C LEU A 200 -10.28 11.35 -8.59
N LYS A 201 -11.38 11.96 -9.02
CA LYS A 201 -12.24 12.78 -8.14
C LYS A 201 -13.48 12.07 -7.66
N ASP A 202 -13.91 11.06 -8.41
CA ASP A 202 -15.06 10.25 -8.06
C ASP A 202 -14.65 9.10 -7.16
N ASP A 203 -15.44 8.86 -6.12
CA ASP A 203 -15.14 7.85 -5.10
C ASP A 203 -15.05 6.45 -5.71
N TRP A 204 -15.96 6.13 -6.63
CA TRP A 204 -15.98 4.83 -7.29
C TRP A 204 -14.78 4.68 -8.23
N GLU A 205 -14.45 5.72 -8.99
CA GLU A 205 -13.32 5.69 -9.93
C GLU A 205 -11.97 5.43 -9.24
N TYR A 206 -11.64 6.15 -8.15
CA TYR A 206 -10.36 5.90 -7.47
C TYR A 206 -10.36 4.54 -6.79
N MET A 207 -11.48 4.11 -6.19
CA MET A 207 -11.55 2.80 -5.54
C MET A 207 -11.35 1.67 -6.55
N GLN A 208 -11.97 1.78 -7.73
CA GLN A 208 -11.79 0.81 -8.80
C GLN A 208 -10.35 0.78 -9.30
N CYS A 209 -9.78 1.95 -9.63
CA CYS A 209 -8.41 2.07 -10.10
C CYS A 209 -7.39 1.49 -9.08
N MET A 210 -7.54 1.83 -7.80
CA MET A 210 -6.66 1.31 -6.74
C MET A 210 -6.86 -0.20 -6.52
N GLY A 211 -8.10 -0.70 -6.61
CA GLY A 211 -8.40 -2.12 -6.55
C GLY A 211 -7.70 -2.90 -7.67
N ASP A 212 -7.79 -2.41 -8.91
CA ASP A 212 -7.13 -3.00 -10.08
C ASP A 212 -5.61 -3.06 -9.89
N ALA A 213 -5.00 -2.00 -9.38
CA ALA A 213 -3.57 -1.95 -9.10
C ALA A 213 -3.15 -3.00 -8.05
N ILE A 214 -3.95 -3.21 -7.00
CA ILE A 214 -3.68 -4.20 -5.94
C ILE A 214 -3.80 -5.63 -6.48
N VAL A 215 -4.87 -5.91 -7.24
CA VAL A 215 -5.09 -7.21 -7.87
C VAL A 215 -3.95 -7.52 -8.82
N ALA A 216 -3.54 -6.55 -9.65
CA ALA A 216 -2.41 -6.70 -10.57
C ALA A 216 -1.07 -6.92 -9.83
N ARG A 217 -0.85 -6.25 -8.70
CA ARG A 217 0.34 -6.46 -7.85
C ARG A 217 0.37 -7.90 -7.32
N ASN A 218 -0.73 -8.38 -6.76
CA ASN A 218 -0.84 -9.72 -6.21
C ASN A 218 -0.64 -10.81 -7.29
N ALA A 219 -1.23 -10.62 -8.48
CA ALA A 219 -1.03 -11.53 -9.60
C ALA A 219 0.45 -11.66 -10.00
N LYS A 220 1.19 -10.53 -10.01
CA LYS A 220 2.64 -10.52 -10.28
C LYS A 220 3.45 -11.22 -9.19
N TRP A 221 3.05 -11.04 -7.93
CA TRP A 221 3.68 -11.75 -6.81
C TRP A 221 3.47 -13.27 -6.91
N ALA A 222 2.23 -13.72 -7.13
CA ALA A 222 1.91 -15.13 -7.32
C ALA A 222 2.73 -15.74 -8.46
N ARG A 223 2.83 -15.04 -9.60
CA ARG A 223 3.67 -15.46 -10.73
C ARG A 223 5.16 -15.54 -10.37
N ALA A 224 5.67 -14.61 -9.57
CA ALA A 224 7.07 -14.63 -9.15
C ALA A 224 7.35 -15.77 -8.15
N ASP A 225 6.39 -16.15 -7.31
CA ASP A 225 6.48 -17.35 -6.47
C ASP A 225 6.45 -18.64 -7.32
N GLU A 226 5.60 -18.72 -8.35
CA GLU A 226 5.60 -19.86 -9.28
C GLU A 226 6.94 -20.03 -10.00
N LEU A 227 7.50 -18.93 -10.52
CA LEU A 227 8.81 -18.93 -11.17
C LEU A 227 9.93 -19.30 -10.21
N TYR A 228 9.86 -18.85 -8.95
CA TYR A 228 10.80 -19.26 -7.91
C TYR A 228 10.75 -20.76 -7.66
N GLU A 229 9.54 -21.32 -7.51
CA GLU A 229 9.31 -22.73 -7.29
C GLU A 229 9.82 -23.61 -8.45
N ASP A 230 9.65 -23.17 -9.68
CA ASP A 230 10.20 -23.86 -10.85
C ASP A 230 11.74 -23.75 -10.90
N CYS A 231 12.29 -22.57 -10.61
CA CYS A 231 13.73 -22.31 -10.57
C CYS A 231 14.45 -23.18 -9.53
N ILE A 232 13.90 -23.33 -8.32
CA ILE A 232 14.52 -24.19 -7.29
C ILE A 232 14.39 -25.69 -7.62
N LYS A 233 13.36 -26.07 -8.38
CA LYS A 233 13.15 -27.44 -8.92
C LYS A 233 13.99 -27.73 -10.16
N GLY A 234 14.66 -26.71 -10.73
CA GLY A 234 15.49 -26.84 -11.92
C GLY A 234 14.68 -27.09 -13.20
N LYS A 235 13.47 -26.56 -13.27
CA LYS A 235 12.60 -26.61 -14.45
C LYS A 235 12.81 -25.42 -15.39
#